data_AF-A0A8T2I5U2-F1
#
_entry.id   AF-A0A8T2I5U2-F1
#
_cell.length_a   1.000
_cell.length_b   1.000
_cell.length_c   1.000
_cell.angle_alpha   90.00
_cell.angle_beta   90.00
_cell.angle_gamma   90.00
#
_symmetry.space_group_name_H-M   'P 1'
#
loop_
_entity.id
_entity.type
_entity.pdbx_description
1 polymer ?
#
loop_
_entity_poly.entity_id
_entity_poly.type
_entity_poly.pdbx_seq_one_letter_code
_entity_poly.pdbx_strand_id
1 'polypeptide(L)'
;MTVLSPEEFRRLADACELEESWRPQVGLLAQLGLKPADFTRLVDTRPELFQTGVATMRKKLQFLRDAVGLSQEELAKVIVKCPRILEYRSEETIRPRLEFLEKAGVAESDIAKVVIRAPMIMALSLSETLEPRAAFLRKEVGLPHGKGGLGKLIARHPQILTCSEEMMRQRTEYLKTDCGLAANEIARAVLAHPQVLHYKIDSMKERVDYLQRSVGMTEKQVACAIARFPQIFSLAIASNMAPKWRYLVEHLGGDINALCAYPGYFSLSLANRIIPRHKYLQLQRGDENAPMPFPLGLLKITDKKFATEVAGTTLLEYEEFKEHLLQRNAAEAAFATSDDEETEDEEKERSSSSTVSIAPNVAGREIIIDHKDRDADAEETSDDADSWGVLPASTVRQASSNGAPGGLLGGRLYQGGQRNGLSLGTNSQLVRRAHPQ
;
A
#
# COMPACT_ATOMS: atom_id res chain seq x y z
N MET A 1 -32.62 0.91 -29.70
CA MET A 1 -31.86 2.17 -29.54
C MET A 1 -32.79 3.18 -28.89
N THR A 2 -32.64 3.45 -27.60
CA THR A 2 -33.44 4.45 -26.89
C THR A 2 -32.80 5.82 -27.14
N VAL A 3 -33.38 6.58 -28.07
CA VAL A 3 -33.02 7.98 -28.29
C VAL A 3 -33.68 8.78 -27.17
N LEU A 4 -32.93 9.66 -26.49
CA LEU A 4 -33.49 10.61 -25.52
C LEU A 4 -34.68 11.33 -26.18
N SER A 5 -35.85 11.26 -25.55
CA SER A 5 -37.03 11.96 -26.04
C SER A 5 -36.78 13.47 -26.07
N PRO A 6 -37.49 14.24 -26.93
CA PRO A 6 -37.34 15.70 -26.97
C PRO A 6 -37.60 16.39 -25.63
N GLU A 7 -38.37 15.77 -24.74
CA GLU A 7 -38.68 16.33 -23.42
C GLU A 7 -37.59 15.99 -22.38
N GLU A 8 -37.09 14.76 -22.38
CA GLU A 8 -35.94 14.37 -21.54
C GLU A 8 -34.69 15.17 -21.89
N PHE A 9 -34.44 15.41 -23.19
CA PHE A 9 -33.32 16.25 -23.61
C PHE A 9 -33.48 17.69 -23.13
N ARG A 10 -34.66 18.31 -23.28
CA ARG A 10 -34.90 19.68 -22.80
C ARG A 10 -34.64 19.83 -21.30
N ARG A 11 -35.15 18.91 -20.47
CA ARG A 11 -34.89 18.91 -19.03
C ARG A 11 -33.40 18.81 -18.70
N LEU A 12 -32.66 17.96 -19.42
CA LEU A 12 -31.22 17.81 -19.24
C LEU A 12 -30.44 19.03 -19.75
N ALA A 13 -30.88 19.63 -20.86
CA ALA A 13 -30.28 20.82 -21.45
C ALA A 13 -30.43 22.04 -20.55
N ASP A 14 -31.63 22.24 -19.98
CA ASP A 14 -31.89 23.32 -19.03
C ASP A 14 -31.06 23.15 -17.74
N ALA A 15 -30.88 21.91 -17.27
CA ALA A 15 -30.14 21.62 -16.04
C ALA A 15 -28.60 21.69 -16.19
N CYS A 16 -28.08 21.49 -17.41
CA CYS A 16 -26.65 21.35 -17.66
C CYS A 16 -26.11 22.36 -18.71
N GLU A 17 -26.91 23.37 -19.08
CA GLU A 17 -26.57 24.39 -20.08
C GLU A 17 -26.13 23.80 -21.43
N LEU A 18 -26.83 22.75 -21.90
CA LEU A 18 -26.49 22.08 -23.17
C LEU A 18 -27.14 22.79 -24.36
N GLU A 19 -26.38 22.94 -25.45
CA GLU A 19 -26.93 23.44 -26.71
C GLU A 19 -27.79 22.38 -27.43
N GLU A 20 -28.89 22.79 -28.08
CA GLU A 20 -29.69 21.89 -28.93
C GLU A 20 -28.84 21.24 -30.04
N SER A 21 -27.78 21.93 -30.48
CA SER A 21 -26.80 21.44 -31.46
C SER A 21 -26.05 20.18 -30.99
N TRP A 22 -25.93 19.97 -29.67
CA TRP A 22 -25.21 18.84 -29.05
C TRP A 22 -26.09 17.63 -28.78
N ARG A 23 -27.39 17.72 -29.08
CA ARG A 23 -28.38 16.69 -28.80
C ARG A 23 -27.99 15.28 -29.29
N PRO A 24 -27.41 15.08 -30.49
CA PRO A 24 -26.96 13.76 -30.91
C PRO A 24 -25.86 13.16 -30.03
N GLN A 25 -24.88 13.98 -29.61
CA GLN A 25 -23.77 13.59 -28.76
C GLN A 25 -24.26 13.30 -27.34
N VAL A 26 -25.13 14.16 -26.81
CA VAL A 26 -25.77 13.97 -25.49
C VAL A 26 -26.59 12.69 -25.48
N GLY A 27 -27.38 12.43 -26.53
CA GLY A 27 -28.10 11.17 -26.73
C GLY A 27 -27.21 9.94 -26.67
N LEU A 28 -26.07 9.98 -27.36
CA LEU A 28 -25.10 8.89 -27.36
C LEU A 28 -24.45 8.67 -25.99
N LEU A 29 -24.07 9.73 -25.30
CA LEU A 29 -23.44 9.65 -23.98
C LEU A 29 -24.45 9.22 -22.90
N ALA A 30 -25.70 9.67 -22.97
CA ALA A 30 -26.75 9.24 -22.05
C ALA A 30 -27.04 7.74 -22.18
N GLN A 31 -26.92 7.17 -23.38
CA GLN A 31 -27.03 5.71 -23.59
C GLN A 31 -25.93 4.91 -22.89
N LEU A 32 -24.78 5.53 -22.57
CA LEU A 32 -23.74 4.90 -21.76
C LEU A 32 -24.04 4.95 -20.25
N GLY A 33 -25.12 5.63 -19.84
CA GLY A 33 -25.50 5.79 -18.44
C GLY A 33 -24.93 7.03 -17.75
N LEU A 34 -24.46 8.04 -18.50
CA LEU A 34 -24.04 9.31 -17.92
C LEU A 34 -25.22 10.03 -17.24
N LYS A 35 -24.97 10.57 -16.05
CA LYS A 35 -25.96 11.29 -15.25
C LYS A 35 -25.88 12.80 -15.51
N PRO A 36 -26.90 13.61 -15.12
CA PRO A 36 -26.86 15.07 -15.28
C PRO A 36 -25.58 15.73 -14.73
N ALA A 37 -25.14 15.33 -13.52
CA ALA A 37 -23.90 15.83 -12.92
C ALA A 37 -22.64 15.49 -13.74
N ASP A 38 -22.66 14.40 -14.52
CA ASP A 38 -21.58 14.06 -15.43
C ASP A 38 -21.57 15.00 -16.64
N PHE A 39 -22.75 15.34 -17.19
CA PHE A 39 -22.86 16.31 -18.29
C PHE A 39 -22.41 17.70 -17.87
N THR A 40 -22.84 18.19 -16.70
CA THR A 40 -22.34 19.47 -16.14
C THR A 40 -20.81 19.45 -16.07
N ARG A 41 -20.21 18.38 -15.52
CA ARG A 41 -18.75 18.24 -15.47
C ARG A 41 -18.10 18.25 -16.87
N LEU A 42 -18.71 17.61 -17.87
CA LEU A 42 -18.19 17.61 -19.24
C LEU A 42 -18.23 19.00 -19.89
N VAL A 43 -19.33 19.74 -19.68
CA VAL A 43 -19.47 21.12 -20.17
C VAL A 43 -18.45 22.03 -19.50
N ASP A 44 -18.28 21.92 -18.19
CA ASP A 44 -17.33 22.74 -17.42
C ASP A 44 -15.87 22.46 -17.78
N THR A 45 -15.54 21.19 -18.01
CA THR A 45 -14.13 20.77 -18.18
C THR A 45 -13.68 20.71 -19.64
N ARG A 46 -14.59 20.41 -20.57
CA ARG A 46 -14.25 20.16 -21.99
C ARG A 46 -15.45 20.31 -22.92
N PRO A 47 -16.01 21.51 -23.11
CA PRO A 47 -17.18 21.72 -23.98
C PRO A 47 -16.88 21.38 -25.45
N GLU A 48 -15.61 21.47 -25.88
CA GLU A 48 -15.20 21.13 -27.25
C GLU A 48 -15.47 19.66 -27.61
N LEU A 49 -15.66 18.80 -26.60
CA LEU A 49 -16.05 17.40 -26.81
C LEU A 49 -17.32 17.30 -27.67
N PHE A 50 -18.31 18.17 -27.43
CA PHE A 50 -19.59 18.14 -28.12
C PHE A 50 -19.52 18.65 -29.56
N GLN A 51 -18.44 19.35 -29.94
CA GLN A 51 -18.19 19.77 -31.32
C GLN A 51 -17.73 18.58 -32.19
N THR A 52 -17.33 17.46 -31.58
CA THR A 52 -17.01 16.24 -32.32
C THR A 52 -18.29 15.65 -32.93
N GLY A 53 -18.26 15.37 -34.23
CA GLY A 53 -19.40 14.75 -34.91
C GLY A 53 -19.80 13.41 -34.27
N VAL A 54 -21.10 13.20 -34.05
CA VAL A 54 -21.65 12.02 -33.34
C VAL A 54 -21.22 10.68 -33.94
N ALA A 55 -21.06 10.60 -35.27
CA ALA A 55 -20.59 9.39 -35.94
C ALA A 55 -19.12 9.06 -35.58
N THR A 56 -18.27 10.09 -35.53
CA THR A 56 -16.87 9.97 -35.11
C THR A 56 -16.79 9.59 -33.63
N MET A 57 -17.56 10.27 -32.77
CA MET A 57 -17.63 9.94 -31.35
C MET A 57 -18.05 8.47 -31.13
N ARG A 58 -19.07 8.00 -31.85
CA ARG A 58 -19.52 6.60 -31.80
C ARG A 58 -18.41 5.62 -32.18
N LYS A 59 -17.68 5.87 -33.26
CA LYS A 59 -16.54 5.03 -33.68
C LYS A 59 -15.45 4.97 -32.60
N LYS A 60 -15.14 6.10 -31.96
CA LYS A 60 -14.15 6.16 -30.88
C LYS A 60 -14.59 5.41 -29.63
N LEU A 61 -15.86 5.55 -29.24
CA LEU A 61 -16.45 4.79 -28.14
C LEU A 61 -16.44 3.28 -28.42
N GLN A 62 -16.76 2.88 -29.65
CA GLN A 62 -16.70 1.47 -30.07
C GLN A 62 -15.26 0.93 -30.04
N PHE A 63 -14.29 1.70 -30.53
CA PHE A 63 -12.89 1.33 -30.42
C PHE A 63 -12.45 1.13 -28.96
N LEU A 64 -12.79 2.06 -28.05
CA LEU A 64 -12.45 1.94 -26.64
C LEU A 64 -13.09 0.70 -26.00
N ARG A 65 -14.33 0.38 -26.39
CA ARG A 65 -14.99 -0.85 -25.94
C ARG A 65 -14.23 -2.10 -26.41
N ASP A 66 -13.93 -2.17 -27.70
CA ASP A 66 -13.41 -3.40 -28.33
C ASP A 66 -11.92 -3.60 -28.05
N ALA A 67 -11.11 -2.54 -28.16
CA ALA A 67 -9.65 -2.63 -28.01
C ALA A 67 -9.18 -2.63 -26.55
N VAL A 68 -9.95 -2.03 -25.63
CA VAL A 68 -9.60 -1.97 -24.20
C VAL A 68 -10.41 -3.00 -23.39
N GLY A 69 -11.54 -3.49 -23.91
CA GLY A 69 -12.42 -4.42 -23.21
C GLY A 69 -13.31 -3.75 -22.15
N LEU A 70 -13.74 -2.51 -22.37
CA LEU A 70 -14.55 -1.75 -21.42
C LEU A 70 -16.04 -2.06 -21.55
N SER A 71 -16.72 -2.32 -20.42
CA SER A 71 -18.20 -2.30 -20.36
C SER A 71 -18.76 -0.89 -20.63
N GLN A 72 -20.08 -0.77 -20.80
CA GLN A 72 -20.71 0.53 -21.05
C GLN A 72 -20.53 1.47 -19.84
N GLU A 73 -20.68 0.93 -18.64
CA GLU A 73 -20.56 1.65 -17.37
C GLU A 73 -19.12 2.09 -17.11
N GLU A 74 -18.14 1.25 -17.45
CA GLU A 74 -16.72 1.60 -17.35
C GLU A 74 -16.31 2.64 -18.39
N LEU A 75 -16.84 2.52 -19.61
CA LEU A 75 -16.62 3.51 -20.65
C LEU A 75 -17.14 4.88 -20.21
N ALA A 76 -18.34 4.95 -19.64
CA ALA A 76 -18.88 6.17 -19.06
C ALA A 76 -17.91 6.76 -18.03
N LYS A 77 -17.45 5.97 -17.05
CA LYS A 77 -16.46 6.41 -16.04
C LYS A 77 -15.19 6.97 -16.66
N VAL A 78 -14.65 6.33 -17.69
CA VAL A 78 -13.45 6.78 -18.41
C VAL A 78 -13.70 8.12 -19.09
N ILE A 79 -14.82 8.28 -19.80
CA ILE A 79 -15.16 9.53 -20.50
C ILE A 79 -15.28 10.68 -19.51
N VAL A 80 -15.99 10.51 -18.39
CA VAL A 80 -16.15 11.63 -17.46
C VAL A 80 -14.89 11.95 -16.66
N LYS A 81 -13.97 10.98 -16.51
CA LYS A 81 -12.67 11.21 -15.86
C LYS A 81 -11.64 11.82 -16.80
N CYS A 82 -11.69 11.49 -18.09
CA CYS A 82 -10.76 11.99 -19.10
C CYS A 82 -11.48 12.19 -20.44
N PRO A 83 -12.22 13.29 -20.61
CA PRO A 83 -13.01 13.54 -21.83
C PRO A 83 -12.13 13.59 -23.10
N ARG A 84 -10.91 14.11 -22.94
CA ARG A 84 -9.90 14.22 -24.00
C ARG A 84 -9.52 12.89 -24.64
N ILE A 85 -9.81 11.74 -24.02
CA ILE A 85 -9.57 10.44 -24.63
C ILE A 85 -10.31 10.28 -25.97
N LEU A 86 -11.45 10.96 -26.14
CA LEU A 86 -12.22 10.98 -27.38
C LEU A 86 -11.66 11.95 -28.43
N GLU A 87 -10.63 12.72 -28.13
CA GLU A 87 -9.94 13.57 -29.11
C GLU A 87 -8.78 12.82 -29.77
N TYR A 88 -8.18 11.85 -29.07
CA TYR A 88 -7.06 11.09 -29.58
C TYR A 88 -7.39 10.26 -30.81
N ARG A 89 -6.37 10.02 -31.64
CA ARG A 89 -6.51 9.13 -32.78
C ARG A 89 -6.38 7.69 -32.28
N SER A 90 -7.42 6.89 -32.48
CA SER A 90 -7.53 5.56 -31.86
C SER A 90 -6.35 4.65 -32.20
N GLU A 91 -6.03 4.55 -33.48
CA GLU A 91 -4.99 3.64 -34.01
C GLU A 91 -3.57 4.19 -33.81
N GLU A 92 -3.38 5.50 -33.93
CA GLU A 92 -2.06 6.13 -33.92
C GLU A 92 -1.63 6.59 -32.53
N THR A 93 -2.60 6.85 -31.64
CA THR A 93 -2.33 7.28 -30.26
C THR A 93 -2.61 6.14 -29.29
N ILE A 94 -3.86 5.69 -29.19
CA ILE A 94 -4.28 4.81 -28.08
C ILE A 94 -3.67 3.41 -28.23
N ARG A 95 -3.79 2.77 -29.40
CA ARG A 95 -3.30 1.40 -29.62
C ARG A 95 -1.82 1.22 -29.25
N PRO A 96 -0.87 2.07 -29.67
CA PRO A 96 0.52 1.97 -29.25
C PRO A 96 0.73 2.02 -27.72
N ARG A 97 -0.13 2.73 -26.97
CA ARG A 97 -0.06 2.74 -25.49
C ARG A 97 -0.59 1.44 -24.89
N LEU A 98 -1.61 0.83 -25.49
CA LEU A 98 -2.09 -0.49 -25.07
C LEU A 98 -1.01 -1.55 -25.29
N GLU A 99 -0.38 -1.56 -26.48
CA GLU A 99 0.74 -2.45 -26.80
C GLU A 99 1.94 -2.23 -25.86
N PHE A 100 2.22 -0.98 -25.50
CA PHE A 100 3.23 -0.67 -24.48
C PHE A 100 2.88 -1.30 -23.11
N LEU A 101 1.62 -1.22 -22.65
CA LEU A 101 1.20 -1.82 -21.38
C LEU A 101 1.36 -3.35 -21.41
N GLU A 102 1.00 -3.99 -22.50
CA GLU A 102 1.20 -5.42 -22.72
C GLU A 102 2.69 -5.79 -22.69
N LYS A 103 3.53 -5.06 -23.43
CA LYS A 103 5.00 -5.23 -23.41
C LYS A 103 5.62 -4.90 -22.04
N ALA A 104 4.99 -4.02 -21.27
CA ALA A 104 5.37 -3.72 -19.90
C ALA A 104 5.07 -4.92 -18.96
N GLY A 105 4.24 -5.87 -19.40
CA GLY A 105 3.87 -7.10 -18.72
C GLY A 105 2.51 -7.03 -18.03
N VAL A 106 1.69 -6.02 -18.34
CA VAL A 106 0.31 -5.94 -17.84
C VAL A 106 -0.49 -7.05 -18.52
N ALA A 107 -1.23 -7.84 -17.73
CA ALA A 107 -2.09 -8.88 -18.27
C ALA A 107 -3.25 -8.24 -19.06
N GLU A 108 -3.65 -8.88 -20.16
CA GLU A 108 -4.77 -8.44 -20.99
C GLU A 108 -6.04 -8.18 -20.15
N SER A 109 -6.33 -9.08 -19.19
CA SER A 109 -7.45 -8.96 -18.25
C SER A 109 -7.37 -7.76 -17.28
N ASP A 110 -6.22 -7.10 -17.18
CA ASP A 110 -6.00 -5.93 -16.32
C ASP A 110 -5.88 -4.61 -17.11
N ILE A 111 -5.78 -4.65 -18.44
CA ILE A 111 -5.66 -3.45 -19.29
C ILE A 111 -6.85 -2.49 -19.08
N ALA A 112 -8.07 -3.02 -19.09
CA ALA A 112 -9.28 -2.25 -18.79
C ALA A 112 -9.18 -1.53 -17.44
N LYS A 113 -8.74 -2.24 -16.38
CA LYS A 113 -8.60 -1.68 -15.03
C LYS A 113 -7.56 -0.56 -14.99
N VAL A 114 -6.46 -0.70 -15.74
CA VAL A 114 -5.42 0.34 -15.86
C VAL A 114 -6.02 1.60 -16.49
N VAL A 115 -6.73 1.48 -17.61
CA VAL A 115 -7.32 2.61 -18.33
C VAL A 115 -8.41 3.28 -17.49
N ILE A 116 -9.24 2.53 -16.76
CA ILE A 116 -10.24 3.08 -15.84
C ILE A 116 -9.59 3.88 -14.71
N ARG A 117 -8.53 3.34 -14.11
CA ARG A 117 -7.85 3.99 -12.97
C ARG A 117 -7.01 5.18 -13.38
N ALA A 118 -6.34 5.14 -14.53
CA ALA A 118 -5.47 6.22 -15.00
C ALA A 118 -5.59 6.44 -16.52
N PRO A 119 -6.73 6.96 -17.00
CA PRO A 119 -6.96 7.16 -18.44
C PRO A 119 -5.95 8.16 -19.07
N MET A 120 -5.38 9.06 -18.26
CA MET A 120 -4.35 10.00 -18.72
C MET A 120 -3.08 9.33 -19.25
N ILE A 121 -2.81 8.06 -18.95
CA ILE A 121 -1.66 7.33 -19.53
C ILE A 121 -1.74 7.36 -21.07
N MET A 122 -2.95 7.33 -21.64
CA MET A 122 -3.15 7.39 -23.09
C MET A 122 -2.71 8.73 -23.70
N ALA A 123 -2.60 9.78 -22.89
CA ALA A 123 -2.15 11.10 -23.31
C ALA A 123 -0.62 11.26 -23.30
N LEU A 124 0.10 10.36 -22.62
CA LEU A 124 1.54 10.50 -22.42
C LEU A 124 2.33 10.09 -23.67
N SER A 125 3.49 10.71 -23.84
CA SER A 125 4.46 10.34 -24.88
C SER A 125 5.03 8.95 -24.58
N LEU A 126 5.08 8.09 -25.60
CA LEU A 126 5.67 6.77 -25.43
C LEU A 126 7.18 6.88 -25.18
N SER A 127 7.89 7.52 -26.11
CA SER A 127 9.35 7.61 -26.12
C SER A 127 9.91 8.55 -25.06
N GLU A 128 9.22 9.64 -24.76
CA GLU A 128 9.73 10.66 -23.82
C GLU A 128 9.24 10.46 -22.39
N THR A 129 8.24 9.59 -22.17
CA THR A 129 7.59 9.49 -20.85
C THR A 129 7.39 8.05 -20.40
N LEU A 130 6.58 7.27 -21.12
CA LEU A 130 6.18 5.95 -20.65
C LEU A 130 7.34 4.95 -20.65
N GLU A 131 8.11 4.90 -21.74
CA GLU A 131 9.26 4.00 -21.87
C GLU A 131 10.41 4.34 -20.91
N PRO A 132 10.85 5.60 -20.76
CA PRO A 132 11.86 5.97 -19.76
C PRO A 132 11.43 5.62 -18.33
N ARG A 133 10.18 5.93 -17.94
CA ARG A 133 9.67 5.61 -16.59
C ARG A 133 9.60 4.11 -16.34
N ALA A 134 9.16 3.33 -17.33
CA ALA A 134 9.17 1.87 -17.23
C ALA A 134 10.60 1.31 -17.16
N ALA A 135 11.54 1.89 -17.91
CA ALA A 135 12.94 1.50 -17.88
C ALA A 135 13.58 1.81 -16.53
N PHE A 136 13.31 2.98 -15.96
CA PHE A 136 13.73 3.38 -14.61
C PHE A 136 13.24 2.38 -13.56
N LEU A 137 11.93 2.08 -13.55
CA LEU A 137 11.34 1.12 -12.61
C LEU A 137 11.94 -0.28 -12.78
N ARG A 138 12.22 -0.73 -14.01
CA ARG A 138 12.85 -2.05 -14.23
C ARG A 138 14.31 -2.08 -13.80
N LYS A 139 15.11 -1.10 -14.22
CA LYS A 139 16.57 -1.14 -14.13
C LYS A 139 17.11 -0.53 -12.85
N GLU A 140 16.60 0.64 -12.47
CA GLU A 140 17.15 1.41 -11.36
C GLU A 140 16.50 1.08 -10.03
N VAL A 141 15.17 0.93 -10.02
CA VAL A 141 14.47 0.38 -8.85
C VAL A 141 14.72 -1.13 -8.73
N GLY A 142 15.05 -1.81 -9.84
CA GLY A 142 15.41 -3.22 -9.84
C GLY A 142 14.21 -4.17 -9.73
N LEU A 143 13.07 -3.80 -10.32
CA LEU A 143 11.89 -4.67 -10.32
C LEU A 143 12.16 -6.00 -11.04
N PRO A 144 11.66 -7.13 -10.52
CA PRO A 144 11.89 -8.44 -11.12
C PRO A 144 11.30 -8.54 -12.52
N HIS A 145 11.91 -9.37 -13.36
CA HIS A 145 11.36 -9.71 -14.66
C HIS A 145 10.17 -10.70 -14.52
N GLY A 146 9.22 -10.65 -15.46
CA GLY A 146 8.12 -11.62 -15.55
C GLY A 146 6.88 -11.30 -14.70
N LYS A 147 6.08 -12.35 -14.43
CA LYS A 147 4.77 -12.29 -13.76
C LYS A 147 4.93 -11.91 -12.28
N GLY A 148 5.01 -10.61 -12.00
CA GLY A 148 5.15 -10.10 -10.63
C GLY A 148 5.91 -8.78 -10.52
N GLY A 149 6.61 -8.36 -11.59
CA GLY A 149 7.34 -7.10 -11.63
C GLY A 149 6.51 -5.92 -12.11
N LEU A 150 7.05 -5.21 -13.11
CA LEU A 150 6.49 -3.96 -13.63
C LEU A 150 5.02 -4.07 -14.04
N GLY A 151 4.63 -5.14 -14.74
CA GLY A 151 3.25 -5.32 -15.19
C GLY A 151 2.23 -5.38 -14.04
N LYS A 152 2.54 -6.15 -12.99
CA LYS A 152 1.69 -6.26 -11.79
C LYS A 152 1.65 -4.92 -11.04
N LEU A 153 2.78 -4.20 -10.98
CA LEU A 153 2.85 -2.86 -10.41
C LEU A 153 1.92 -1.88 -11.14
N ILE A 154 2.01 -1.81 -12.47
CA ILE A 154 1.17 -0.92 -13.29
C ILE A 154 -0.32 -1.30 -13.15
N ALA A 155 -0.65 -2.59 -13.16
CA ALA A 155 -2.03 -3.06 -13.00
C ALA A 155 -2.67 -2.59 -11.68
N ARG A 156 -1.89 -2.62 -10.59
CA ARG A 156 -2.35 -2.20 -9.25
C ARG A 156 -2.29 -0.70 -9.05
N HIS A 157 -1.28 -0.03 -9.58
CA HIS A 157 -1.03 1.39 -9.34
C HIS A 157 -0.55 2.11 -10.63
N PRO A 158 -1.44 2.29 -11.62
CA PRO A 158 -1.06 2.83 -12.91
C PRO A 158 -0.59 4.28 -12.85
N GLN A 159 -0.96 5.01 -11.79
CA GLN A 159 -0.48 6.38 -11.52
C GLN A 159 1.04 6.47 -11.39
N ILE A 160 1.75 5.37 -11.12
CA ILE A 160 3.22 5.37 -11.08
C ILE A 160 3.83 5.84 -12.41
N LEU A 161 3.16 5.57 -13.54
CA LEU A 161 3.61 6.00 -14.86
C LEU A 161 3.29 7.46 -15.15
N THR A 162 2.48 8.12 -14.32
CA THR A 162 2.16 9.55 -14.44
C THR A 162 3.12 10.44 -13.64
N CYS A 163 3.85 9.87 -12.69
CA CYS A 163 4.80 10.57 -11.84
C CYS A 163 6.13 10.86 -12.55
N SER A 164 6.76 11.99 -12.21
CA SER A 164 8.04 12.39 -12.78
C SER A 164 9.13 11.36 -12.45
N GLU A 165 9.94 11.01 -13.45
CA GLU A 165 11.10 10.12 -13.26
C GLU A 165 12.09 10.72 -12.27
N GLU A 166 12.39 12.02 -12.39
CA GLU A 166 13.28 12.73 -11.47
C GLU A 166 12.78 12.67 -10.02
N MET A 167 11.46 12.81 -9.83
CA MET A 167 10.85 12.68 -8.51
C MET A 167 11.09 11.29 -7.94
N MET A 168 10.79 10.23 -8.71
CA MET A 168 10.98 8.85 -8.28
C MET A 168 12.46 8.55 -8.00
N ARG A 169 13.37 9.05 -8.84
CA ARG A 169 14.82 8.92 -8.69
C ARG A 169 15.31 9.46 -7.35
N GLN A 170 14.88 10.67 -6.98
CA GLN A 170 15.26 11.27 -5.69
C GLN A 170 14.79 10.44 -4.49
N ARG A 171 13.59 9.81 -4.54
CA ARG A 171 13.09 8.97 -3.44
C ARG A 171 13.80 7.63 -3.39
N THR A 172 14.07 7.03 -4.55
CA THR A 172 14.87 5.81 -4.64
C THR A 172 16.27 6.04 -4.08
N GLU A 173 16.91 7.17 -4.40
CA GLU A 173 18.23 7.52 -3.87
C GLU A 173 18.20 7.76 -2.36
N TYR A 174 17.20 8.49 -1.86
CA TYR A 174 17.00 8.68 -0.42
C TYR A 174 16.82 7.34 0.33
N LEU A 175 16.00 6.42 -0.20
CA LEU A 175 15.81 5.10 0.40
C LEU A 175 17.11 4.28 0.40
N LYS A 176 17.93 4.43 -0.64
CA LYS A 176 19.18 3.68 -0.79
C LYS A 176 20.29 4.24 0.10
N THR A 177 20.53 5.54 0.02
CA THR A 177 21.71 6.21 0.58
C THR A 177 21.46 6.69 2.00
N ASP A 178 20.35 7.37 2.26
CA ASP A 178 20.03 7.88 3.60
C ASP A 178 19.37 6.82 4.50
N CYS A 179 18.50 5.98 3.94
CA CYS A 179 17.83 4.92 4.72
C CYS A 179 18.57 3.57 4.70
N GLY A 180 19.58 3.41 3.85
CA GLY A 180 20.42 2.21 3.79
C GLY A 180 19.75 0.95 3.24
N LEU A 181 18.65 1.07 2.47
CA LEU A 181 17.99 -0.11 1.89
C LEU A 181 18.80 -0.67 0.71
N ALA A 182 18.92 -2.00 0.65
CA ALA A 182 19.47 -2.65 -0.52
C ALA A 182 18.48 -2.61 -1.71
N ALA A 183 18.99 -2.69 -2.95
CA ALA A 183 18.18 -2.54 -4.16
C ALA A 183 16.99 -3.52 -4.23
N ASN A 184 17.17 -4.77 -3.80
CA ASN A 184 16.10 -5.76 -3.74
C ASN A 184 15.03 -5.42 -2.67
N GLU A 185 15.41 -4.71 -1.61
CA GLU A 185 14.48 -4.25 -0.58
C GLU A 185 13.64 -3.08 -1.07
N ILE A 186 14.26 -2.14 -1.78
CA ILE A 186 13.57 -1.04 -2.46
C ILE A 186 12.57 -1.60 -3.47
N ALA A 187 12.99 -2.56 -4.32
CA ALA A 187 12.10 -3.20 -5.28
C ALA A 187 10.87 -3.83 -4.61
N ARG A 188 11.07 -4.57 -3.51
CA ARG A 188 9.96 -5.14 -2.71
C ARG A 188 9.08 -4.06 -2.09
N ALA A 189 9.66 -3.01 -1.54
CA ALA A 189 8.94 -1.88 -0.96
C ALA A 189 8.05 -1.19 -2.00
N VAL A 190 8.58 -0.93 -3.20
CA VAL A 190 7.82 -0.30 -4.31
C VAL A 190 6.71 -1.22 -4.82
N LEU A 191 6.94 -2.53 -4.93
CA LEU A 191 5.90 -3.49 -5.32
C LEU A 191 4.77 -3.58 -4.28
N ALA A 192 5.10 -3.48 -2.99
CA ALA A 192 4.14 -3.52 -1.91
C ALA A 192 3.37 -2.20 -1.76
N HIS A 193 4.07 -1.07 -1.88
CA HIS A 193 3.54 0.27 -1.63
C HIS A 193 4.12 1.31 -2.60
N PRO A 194 3.58 1.42 -3.82
CA PRO A 194 4.13 2.27 -4.88
C PRO A 194 4.20 3.75 -4.51
N GLN A 195 3.30 4.22 -3.63
CA GLN A 195 3.30 5.60 -3.13
C GLN A 195 4.56 5.96 -2.32
N VAL A 196 5.41 4.99 -1.95
CA VAL A 196 6.71 5.29 -1.33
C VAL A 196 7.57 6.21 -2.22
N LEU A 197 7.38 6.16 -3.54
CA LEU A 197 8.08 7.03 -4.49
C LEU A 197 7.40 8.40 -4.70
N HIS A 198 6.26 8.65 -4.03
CA HIS A 198 5.49 9.89 -4.14
C HIS A 198 5.62 10.78 -2.91
N TYR A 199 5.99 10.23 -1.76
CA TYR A 199 6.11 11.02 -0.53
C TYR A 199 7.13 12.16 -0.69
N LYS A 200 6.88 13.24 0.06
CA LYS A 200 7.86 14.32 0.22
C LYS A 200 9.03 13.78 1.03
N ILE A 201 10.25 14.05 0.59
CA ILE A 201 11.46 13.58 1.27
C ILE A 201 11.53 14.11 2.69
N ASP A 202 11.17 15.37 2.94
CA ASP A 202 11.16 15.96 4.29
C ASP A 202 10.21 15.21 5.22
N SER A 203 9.01 14.87 4.72
CA SER A 203 8.06 14.06 5.47
C SER A 203 8.62 12.66 5.75
N MET A 204 9.35 12.04 4.82
CA MET A 204 10.00 10.75 5.07
C MET A 204 11.09 10.86 6.15
N LYS A 205 11.92 11.92 6.08
CA LYS A 205 12.98 12.21 7.05
C LYS A 205 12.44 12.36 8.47
N GLU A 206 11.34 13.08 8.65
CA GLU A 206 10.69 13.21 9.96
C GLU A 206 10.34 11.84 10.58
N ARG A 207 9.83 10.87 9.80
CA ARG A 207 9.52 9.52 10.32
C ARG A 207 10.79 8.75 10.64
N VAL A 208 11.81 8.82 9.78
CA VAL A 208 13.10 8.17 10.02
C VAL A 208 13.75 8.72 11.28
N ASP A 209 13.79 10.04 11.42
CA ASP A 209 14.33 10.74 12.58
C ASP A 209 13.59 10.38 13.86
N TYR A 210 12.26 10.29 13.83
CA TYR A 210 11.47 9.82 14.96
C TYR A 210 11.84 8.38 15.36
N LEU A 211 11.91 7.47 14.38
CA LEU A 211 12.27 6.06 14.63
C LEU A 211 13.71 5.92 15.17
N GLN A 212 14.64 6.77 14.75
CA GLN A 212 16.02 6.72 15.21
C GLN A 212 16.21 7.40 16.57
N ARG A 213 15.74 8.64 16.70
CA ARG A 213 16.06 9.51 17.85
C ARG A 213 15.10 9.34 19.02
N SER A 214 13.79 9.25 18.74
CA SER A 214 12.77 9.15 19.79
C SER A 214 12.53 7.70 20.21
N VAL A 215 12.53 6.79 19.24
CA VAL A 215 12.29 5.36 19.46
C VAL A 215 13.59 4.60 19.79
N GLY A 216 14.74 5.08 19.30
CA GLY A 216 16.04 4.46 19.56
C GLY A 216 16.39 3.30 18.62
N MET A 217 15.76 3.20 17.45
CA MET A 217 16.09 2.16 16.47
C MET A 217 17.43 2.47 15.79
N THR A 218 18.22 1.42 15.58
CA THR A 218 19.42 1.50 14.75
C THR A 218 19.06 1.72 13.27
N GLU A 219 19.99 2.26 12.49
CA GLU A 219 19.81 2.44 11.04
C GLU A 219 19.36 1.15 10.34
N LYS A 220 19.97 0.01 10.69
CA LYS A 220 19.61 -1.30 10.13
C LYS A 220 18.19 -1.73 10.49
N GLN A 221 17.74 -1.43 11.70
CA GLN A 221 16.38 -1.73 12.15
C GLN A 221 15.36 -0.86 11.40
N VAL A 222 15.66 0.43 11.22
CA VAL A 222 14.81 1.33 10.43
C VAL A 222 14.74 0.89 8.97
N ALA A 223 15.87 0.57 8.35
CA ALA A 223 15.93 0.03 6.99
C ALA A 223 15.05 -1.23 6.84
N CYS A 224 15.18 -2.17 7.79
CA CYS A 224 14.39 -3.39 7.84
C CYS A 224 12.88 -3.10 7.96
N ALA A 225 12.52 -2.14 8.81
CA ALA A 225 11.13 -1.75 9.02
C ALA A 225 10.53 -1.11 7.76
N ILE A 226 11.24 -0.17 7.12
CA ILE A 226 10.81 0.48 5.88
C ILE A 226 10.66 -0.56 4.76
N ALA A 227 11.61 -1.48 4.60
CA ALA A 227 11.57 -2.52 3.59
C ALA A 227 10.38 -3.48 3.76
N ARG A 228 9.92 -3.70 4.99
CA ARG A 228 8.77 -4.57 5.32
C ARG A 228 7.43 -3.83 5.31
N PHE A 229 7.44 -2.56 5.65
CA PHE A 229 6.23 -1.75 5.81
C PHE A 229 6.46 -0.31 5.32
N PRO A 230 6.54 -0.07 4.00
CA PRO A 230 6.82 1.26 3.47
C PRO A 230 5.68 2.26 3.70
N GLN A 231 4.47 1.75 4.03
CA GLN A 231 3.35 2.56 4.47
C GLN A 231 3.65 3.35 5.76
N ILE A 232 4.72 3.02 6.51
CA ILE A 232 5.15 3.78 7.68
C ILE A 232 5.26 5.29 7.41
N PHE A 233 5.63 5.68 6.19
CA PHE A 233 5.71 7.09 5.79
C PHE A 233 4.36 7.81 5.66
N SER A 234 3.25 7.07 5.56
CA SER A 234 1.90 7.67 5.62
C SER A 234 1.42 7.96 7.04
N LEU A 235 2.04 7.36 8.04
CA LEU A 235 1.57 7.46 9.42
C LEU A 235 2.00 8.80 10.02
N ALA A 236 1.09 9.42 10.76
CA ALA A 236 1.38 10.62 11.54
C ALA A 236 2.14 10.25 12.81
N ILE A 237 3.16 11.05 13.15
CA ILE A 237 3.98 10.78 14.34
C ILE A 237 3.15 10.97 15.61
N ALA A 238 2.57 12.17 15.80
CA ALA A 238 1.90 12.56 17.03
C ALA A 238 0.64 11.74 17.33
N SER A 239 -0.22 11.54 16.34
CA SER A 239 -1.52 10.88 16.52
C SER A 239 -1.50 9.36 16.29
N ASN A 240 -0.44 8.79 15.71
CA ASN A 240 -0.41 7.36 15.37
C ASN A 240 0.85 6.64 15.86
N MET A 241 2.04 7.01 15.38
CA MET A 241 3.27 6.26 15.69
C MET A 241 3.65 6.39 17.17
N ALA A 242 3.59 7.59 17.75
CA ALA A 242 4.00 7.84 19.12
C ALA A 242 3.12 7.18 20.18
N PRO A 243 1.77 7.30 20.13
CA PRO A 243 0.91 6.60 21.08
C PRO A 243 1.07 5.08 21.01
N LYS A 244 1.20 4.52 19.80
CA LYS A 244 1.38 3.08 19.61
C LYS A 244 2.75 2.60 20.09
N TRP A 245 3.79 3.37 19.84
CA TRP A 245 5.13 3.08 20.37
C TRP A 245 5.12 3.02 21.91
N ARG A 246 4.63 4.09 22.56
CA ARG A 246 4.54 4.15 24.02
C ARG A 246 3.79 2.95 24.59
N TYR A 247 2.67 2.59 23.97
CA TYR A 247 1.92 1.44 24.44
C TYR A 247 2.63 0.11 24.17
N LEU A 248 3.09 -0.15 22.94
CA LEU A 248 3.64 -1.45 22.55
C LEU A 248 4.99 -1.77 23.20
N VAL A 249 5.80 -0.74 23.51
CA VAL A 249 7.13 -0.95 24.08
C VAL A 249 7.20 -0.52 25.53
N GLU A 250 6.84 0.72 25.85
CA GLU A 250 7.00 1.22 27.22
C GLU A 250 5.98 0.55 28.16
N HIS A 251 4.73 0.37 27.72
CA HIS A 251 3.68 -0.24 28.56
C HIS A 251 3.66 -1.77 28.47
N LEU A 252 3.79 -2.34 27.26
CA LEU A 252 3.72 -3.79 27.05
C LEU A 252 5.08 -4.51 27.11
N GLY A 253 6.19 -3.78 27.28
CA GLY A 253 7.54 -4.33 27.31
C GLY A 253 8.01 -4.91 25.98
N GLY A 254 7.37 -4.56 24.86
CA GLY A 254 7.62 -5.15 23.55
C GLY A 254 9.06 -4.94 23.05
N ASP A 255 9.61 -5.98 22.43
CA ASP A 255 10.96 -5.94 21.85
C ASP A 255 10.96 -5.15 20.51
N ILE A 256 11.90 -4.21 20.38
CA ILE A 256 12.16 -3.45 19.15
C ILE A 256 12.39 -4.40 17.97
N ASN A 257 13.09 -5.52 18.16
CA ASN A 257 13.33 -6.47 17.07
C ASN A 257 12.03 -7.15 16.61
N ALA A 258 11.10 -7.42 17.52
CA ALA A 258 9.78 -7.94 17.18
C ALA A 258 8.95 -6.91 16.38
N LEU A 259 9.05 -5.62 16.73
CA LEU A 259 8.48 -4.51 15.95
C LEU A 259 9.13 -4.37 14.57
N CYS A 260 10.45 -4.54 14.44
CA CYS A 260 11.14 -4.53 13.15
C CYS A 260 10.72 -5.71 12.27
N ALA A 261 10.58 -6.90 12.88
CA ALA A 261 10.14 -8.10 12.18
C ALA A 261 8.71 -7.95 11.63
N TYR A 262 7.88 -7.14 12.30
CA TYR A 262 6.53 -6.81 11.85
C TYR A 262 6.13 -5.36 12.20
N PRO A 263 6.52 -4.38 11.35
CA PRO A 263 6.18 -2.98 11.63
C PRO A 263 4.70 -2.65 11.40
N GLY A 264 3.95 -3.60 10.83
CA GLY A 264 2.49 -3.50 10.67
C GLY A 264 1.73 -3.35 11.99
N TYR A 265 2.35 -3.54 13.17
CA TYR A 265 1.69 -3.17 14.42
C TYR A 265 1.29 -1.69 14.47
N PHE A 266 2.03 -0.80 13.78
CA PHE A 266 1.68 0.61 13.68
C PHE A 266 0.42 0.87 12.83
N SER A 267 -0.07 -0.07 12.02
CA SER A 267 -1.36 0.06 11.33
C SER A 267 -2.54 -0.52 12.11
N LEU A 268 -2.31 -1.26 13.20
CA LEU A 268 -3.40 -1.78 14.03
C LEU A 268 -4.03 -0.67 14.86
N SER A 269 -5.35 -0.74 15.10
CA SER A 269 -6.05 0.21 15.96
C SER A 269 -5.58 0.07 17.41
N LEU A 270 -5.13 1.18 18.00
CA LEU A 270 -4.71 1.21 19.40
C LEU A 270 -5.92 0.95 20.31
N ALA A 271 -7.03 1.66 20.06
CA ALA A 271 -8.25 1.59 20.86
C ALA A 271 -9.06 0.30 20.64
N ASN A 272 -9.17 -0.18 19.39
CA ASN A 272 -10.06 -1.30 19.07
C ASN A 272 -9.36 -2.67 19.07
N ARG A 273 -8.03 -2.71 18.97
CA ARG A 273 -7.29 -3.98 18.82
C ARG A 273 -6.17 -4.16 19.81
N ILE A 274 -5.28 -3.19 19.99
CA ILE A 274 -4.10 -3.36 20.84
C ILE A 274 -4.48 -3.34 22.32
N ILE A 275 -5.13 -2.25 22.78
CA ILE A 275 -5.51 -2.09 24.19
C ILE A 275 -6.50 -3.17 24.65
N PRO A 276 -7.59 -3.48 23.91
CA PRO A 276 -8.58 -4.43 24.41
C PRO A 276 -8.02 -5.83 24.58
N ARG A 277 -7.12 -6.29 23.69
CA ARG A 277 -6.49 -7.61 23.83
C ARG A 277 -5.60 -7.71 25.06
N HIS A 278 -4.82 -6.66 25.33
CA HIS A 278 -4.03 -6.60 26.55
C HIS A 278 -4.93 -6.60 27.79
N LYS A 279 -5.90 -5.69 27.84
CA LYS A 279 -6.78 -5.53 29.01
C LYS A 279 -7.67 -6.75 29.26
N TYR A 280 -8.13 -7.42 28.21
CA TYR A 280 -8.93 -8.63 28.37
C TYR A 280 -8.12 -9.78 28.97
N LEU A 281 -6.89 -10.01 28.49
CA LEU A 281 -6.02 -11.05 29.05
C LEU A 281 -5.59 -10.72 30.48
N GLN A 282 -5.36 -9.44 30.76
CA GLN A 282 -5.10 -8.94 32.11
C GLN A 282 -6.27 -9.24 33.05
N LEU A 283 -7.51 -8.96 32.61
CA LEU A 283 -8.72 -9.28 33.38
C LEU A 283 -8.91 -10.78 33.62
N GLN A 284 -8.70 -11.61 32.60
CA GLN A 284 -8.94 -13.05 32.68
C GLN A 284 -7.89 -13.80 33.51
N ARG A 285 -6.63 -13.36 33.46
CA ARG A 285 -5.50 -14.07 34.11
C ARG A 285 -5.07 -13.42 35.43
N GLY A 286 -5.48 -12.19 35.68
CA GLY A 286 -4.98 -11.34 36.76
C GLY A 286 -3.68 -10.63 36.38
N ASP A 287 -3.43 -9.47 37.00
CA ASP A 287 -2.29 -8.58 36.69
C ASP A 287 -0.94 -9.29 36.77
N GLU A 288 -0.75 -10.18 37.75
CA GLU A 288 0.51 -10.88 37.98
C GLU A 288 0.77 -12.03 36.98
N ASN A 289 -0.28 -12.55 36.33
CA ASN A 289 -0.17 -13.67 35.37
C ASN A 289 -0.45 -13.26 33.92
N ALA A 290 -0.70 -11.98 33.67
CA ALA A 290 -0.77 -11.44 32.32
C ALA A 290 0.60 -11.63 31.63
N PRO A 291 0.65 -12.10 30.37
CA PRO A 291 1.92 -12.41 29.74
C PRO A 291 2.70 -11.11 29.50
N MET A 292 3.85 -10.97 30.16
CA MET A 292 4.77 -9.84 30.02
C MET A 292 6.20 -10.33 29.74
N PRO A 293 6.92 -9.76 28.74
CA PRO A 293 6.42 -8.85 27.72
C PRO A 293 5.20 -9.38 26.96
N PHE A 294 4.29 -8.49 26.57
CA PHE A 294 3.08 -8.90 25.86
C PHE A 294 3.45 -9.58 24.54
N PRO A 295 2.92 -10.79 24.25
CA PRO A 295 3.24 -11.48 23.00
C PRO A 295 2.59 -10.76 21.81
N LEU A 296 3.32 -9.85 21.15
CA LEU A 296 2.79 -9.01 20.07
C LEU A 296 2.19 -9.80 18.90
N GLY A 297 2.59 -11.07 18.70
CA GLY A 297 1.99 -11.97 17.72
C GLY A 297 0.48 -12.16 17.91
N LEU A 298 -0.02 -12.05 19.14
CA LEU A 298 -1.45 -12.11 19.47
C LEU A 298 -2.24 -10.92 18.91
N LEU A 299 -1.58 -9.85 18.48
CA LEU A 299 -2.23 -8.68 17.86
C LEU A 299 -2.57 -8.91 16.38
N LYS A 300 -2.03 -9.96 15.75
CA LYS A 300 -2.21 -10.24 14.31
C LYS A 300 -3.40 -11.13 13.99
N ILE A 301 -3.81 -11.97 14.94
CA ILE A 301 -4.91 -12.92 14.74
C ILE A 301 -6.27 -12.21 14.71
N THR A 302 -7.30 -12.86 14.18
CA THR A 302 -8.66 -12.32 14.18
C THR A 302 -9.26 -12.30 15.59
N ASP A 303 -10.28 -11.47 15.81
CA ASP A 303 -10.95 -11.38 17.11
C ASP A 303 -11.58 -12.72 17.50
N LYS A 304 -12.17 -13.43 16.53
CA LYS A 304 -12.67 -14.80 16.73
C LYS A 304 -11.61 -15.76 17.26
N LYS A 305 -10.44 -15.83 16.59
CA LYS A 305 -9.33 -16.69 17.03
C LYS A 305 -8.77 -16.25 18.38
N PHE A 306 -8.65 -14.95 18.60
CA PHE A 306 -8.21 -14.42 19.89
C PHE A 306 -9.15 -14.85 21.02
N ALA A 307 -10.46 -14.66 20.84
CA ALA A 307 -11.47 -15.03 21.83
C ALA A 307 -11.43 -16.54 22.13
N THR A 308 -11.54 -17.38 21.10
CA THR A 308 -11.73 -18.83 21.29
C THR A 308 -10.45 -19.59 21.59
N GLU A 309 -9.32 -19.25 20.93
CA GLU A 309 -8.09 -20.04 21.02
C GLU A 309 -7.08 -19.48 22.05
N VAL A 310 -7.16 -18.19 22.40
CA VAL A 310 -6.19 -17.54 23.29
C VAL A 310 -6.80 -17.17 24.63
N ALA A 311 -7.97 -16.53 24.60
CA ALA A 311 -8.64 -16.04 25.81
C ALA A 311 -9.59 -17.08 26.42
N GLY A 312 -9.97 -18.13 25.68
CA GLY A 312 -10.85 -19.20 26.18
C GLY A 312 -12.30 -18.76 26.42
N THR A 313 -12.78 -17.79 25.63
CA THR A 313 -14.11 -17.16 25.75
C THR A 313 -14.85 -17.23 24.41
N THR A 314 -16.10 -16.78 24.36
CA THR A 314 -16.83 -16.61 23.12
C THR A 314 -16.49 -15.28 22.43
N LEU A 315 -16.70 -15.19 21.11
CA LEU A 315 -16.51 -13.93 20.37
C LEU A 315 -17.42 -12.83 20.92
N LEU A 316 -18.67 -13.17 21.22
CA LEU A 316 -19.67 -12.24 21.74
C LEU A 316 -19.22 -11.59 23.05
N GLU A 317 -18.79 -12.39 24.02
CA GLU A 317 -18.28 -11.88 25.31
C GLU A 317 -17.09 -10.94 25.13
N TYR A 318 -16.18 -11.27 24.21
CA TYR A 318 -15.04 -10.39 23.92
C TYR A 318 -15.47 -9.08 23.23
N GLU A 319 -16.45 -9.13 22.32
CA GLU A 319 -16.98 -7.95 21.65
C GLU A 319 -17.71 -7.02 22.63
N GLU A 320 -18.55 -7.56 23.51
CA GLU A 320 -19.20 -6.82 24.60
C GLU A 320 -18.17 -6.13 25.50
N PHE A 321 -17.09 -6.84 25.86
CA PHE A 321 -15.99 -6.23 26.62
C PHE A 321 -15.34 -5.06 25.88
N LYS A 322 -15.06 -5.20 24.57
CA LYS A 322 -14.47 -4.11 23.78
C LYS A 322 -15.38 -2.88 23.79
N GLU A 323 -16.67 -3.06 23.55
CA GLU A 323 -17.64 -1.97 23.53
C GLU A 323 -17.67 -1.23 24.86
N HIS A 324 -17.76 -1.96 25.97
CA HIS A 324 -17.75 -1.36 27.30
C HIS A 324 -16.43 -0.60 27.59
N LEU A 325 -15.29 -1.17 27.17
CA LEU A 325 -14.00 -0.49 27.33
C LEU A 325 -13.92 0.81 26.53
N LEU A 326 -14.45 0.83 25.30
CA LEU A 326 -14.48 2.02 24.47
C LEU A 326 -15.41 3.09 25.04
N GLN A 327 -16.59 2.72 25.52
CA GLN A 327 -17.52 3.63 26.18
C GLN A 327 -16.91 4.26 27.43
N ARG A 328 -16.24 3.45 28.26
CA ARG A 328 -15.55 3.93 29.46
C ARG A 328 -14.44 4.92 29.12
N ASN A 329 -13.58 4.58 28.16
CA ASN A 329 -12.50 5.47 27.74
C ASN A 329 -13.04 6.79 27.14
N ALA A 330 -14.15 6.74 26.40
CA ALA A 330 -14.80 7.93 25.85
C ALA A 330 -15.38 8.83 26.95
N ALA A 331 -15.99 8.23 27.98
CA ALA A 331 -16.49 8.97 29.14
C ALA A 331 -15.34 9.62 29.95
N GLU A 332 -14.25 8.89 30.17
CA GLU A 332 -13.04 9.40 30.86
C GLU A 332 -12.40 10.56 30.06
N ALA A 333 -12.33 10.46 28.74
CA ALA A 333 -11.81 11.54 27.89
C ALA A 333 -12.72 12.78 27.91
N ALA A 334 -14.04 12.61 27.87
CA ALA A 334 -15.00 13.72 27.93
C ALA A 334 -14.96 14.46 29.27
N PHE A 335 -14.75 13.72 30.37
CA PHE A 335 -14.59 14.30 31.70
C PHE A 335 -13.27 15.08 31.84
N ALA A 336 -12.17 14.55 31.30
CA ALA A 336 -10.89 15.26 31.30
C ALA A 336 -10.96 16.59 30.51
N THR A 337 -11.73 16.63 29.42
CA THR A 337 -11.91 17.87 28.63
C THR A 337 -12.83 18.90 29.31
N SER A 338 -13.75 18.49 30.20
CA SER A 338 -14.59 19.43 30.94
C SER A 338 -13.84 20.12 32.08
N ASP A 339 -12.88 19.44 32.72
CA ASP A 339 -12.06 20.01 33.79
C ASP A 339 -11.02 21.03 33.25
N ASP A 340 -10.57 20.87 32.00
CA ASP A 340 -9.69 21.83 31.31
C ASP A 340 -10.46 23.10 30.86
N GLU A 341 -11.75 23.01 30.52
CA GLU A 341 -12.57 24.19 30.20
C GLU A 341 -12.93 25.01 31.45
N GLU A 342 -13.20 24.38 32.60
CA GLU A 342 -13.44 25.10 33.86
C GLU A 342 -12.20 25.84 34.38
N THR A 343 -10.99 25.34 34.09
CA THR A 343 -9.73 26.00 34.49
C THR A 343 -9.31 27.13 33.54
N GLU A 344 -9.65 27.04 32.24
CA GLU A 344 -9.44 28.15 31.29
C GLU A 344 -10.40 29.33 31.53
N ASP A 345 -11.63 29.08 32.00
CA ASP A 345 -12.58 30.15 32.35
C ASP A 345 -12.16 30.91 33.62
N GLU A 346 -11.52 30.24 34.60
CA GLU A 346 -10.93 30.91 35.78
C GLU A 346 -9.66 31.73 35.44
N GLU A 347 -8.87 31.34 34.43
CA GLU A 347 -7.69 32.10 33.98
C GLU A 347 -8.03 33.26 33.03
N LYS A 348 -9.13 33.16 32.25
CA LYS A 348 -9.62 34.27 31.40
C LYS A 348 -10.27 35.41 32.19
N GLU A 349 -10.89 35.15 33.34
CA GLU A 349 -11.37 36.23 34.22
C GLU A 349 -10.22 37.00 34.90
N ARG A 350 -9.05 36.38 35.11
CA ARG A 350 -7.87 37.05 35.71
C ARG A 350 -6.98 37.80 34.71
N SER A 351 -7.11 37.52 33.41
CA SER A 351 -6.21 38.06 32.37
C SER A 351 -6.82 39.17 31.50
N SER A 352 -8.08 39.54 31.77
CA SER A 352 -8.79 40.62 31.07
C SER A 352 -8.38 42.02 31.56
N SER A 353 -7.08 42.34 31.52
CA SER A 353 -6.56 43.71 31.66
C SER A 353 -5.20 43.86 30.99
N SER A 354 -5.18 43.96 29.65
CA SER A 354 -4.39 44.93 28.86
C SER A 354 -4.14 44.47 27.41
N THR A 355 -4.93 45.05 26.51
CA THR A 355 -4.58 45.63 25.19
C THR A 355 -3.67 44.93 24.15
N VAL A 356 -4.27 44.87 22.95
CA VAL A 356 -3.79 45.31 21.60
C VAL A 356 -3.53 44.22 20.55
N SER A 357 -4.40 44.30 19.54
CA SER A 357 -4.45 43.59 18.27
C SER A 357 -3.25 43.86 17.36
N ILE A 358 -2.68 42.81 16.78
CA ILE A 358 -2.01 42.84 15.46
C ILE A 358 -2.28 41.50 14.75
N ALA A 359 -2.93 41.54 13.59
CA ALA A 359 -2.99 40.43 12.63
C ALA A 359 -1.68 40.36 11.83
N PRO A 360 -1.30 39.18 11.30
CA PRO A 360 -1.41 39.06 9.85
C PRO A 360 -1.85 37.68 9.32
N ASN A 361 -2.48 37.82 8.16
CA ASN A 361 -2.84 36.86 7.13
C ASN A 361 -1.62 36.19 6.45
N VAL A 362 -1.59 34.86 6.27
CA VAL A 362 -1.09 34.20 5.04
C VAL A 362 -1.77 32.84 4.85
N ALA A 363 -2.36 32.68 3.67
CA ALA A 363 -2.98 31.47 3.14
C ALA A 363 -1.94 30.40 2.74
N GLY A 364 -2.16 29.16 3.18
CA GLY A 364 -1.56 27.95 2.64
C GLY A 364 -2.61 26.85 2.61
N ARG A 365 -3.20 26.60 1.43
CA ARG A 365 -4.15 25.51 1.22
C ARG A 365 -3.40 24.17 1.30
N GLU A 366 -3.42 23.56 2.48
CA GLU A 366 -3.08 22.15 2.63
C GLU A 366 -4.19 21.30 2.01
N ILE A 367 -3.78 20.39 1.13
CA ILE A 367 -4.65 19.32 0.64
C ILE A 367 -4.77 18.33 1.80
N ILE A 368 -5.79 18.55 2.64
CA ILE A 368 -6.24 17.61 3.65
C ILE A 368 -6.75 16.38 2.89
N ILE A 369 -5.91 15.35 2.79
CA ILE A 369 -6.40 14.02 2.47
C ILE A 369 -6.99 13.49 3.77
N ASP A 370 -8.29 13.70 3.92
CA ASP A 370 -9.11 13.13 4.98
C ASP A 370 -9.03 11.60 4.87
N HIS A 371 -8.10 11.02 5.62
CA HIS A 371 -8.13 9.62 5.96
C HIS A 371 -8.86 9.52 7.29
N LYS A 372 -10.20 9.67 7.23
CA LYS A 372 -11.10 9.02 8.18
C LYS A 372 -10.52 7.64 8.46
N ASP A 373 -10.32 7.36 9.74
CA ASP A 373 -10.01 6.04 10.24
C ASP A 373 -10.89 5.04 9.51
N ARG A 374 -10.31 4.39 8.49
CA ARG A 374 -10.93 3.22 7.91
C ARG A 374 -10.70 2.17 8.96
N ASP A 375 -11.77 1.87 9.69
CA ASP A 375 -11.95 0.56 10.27
C ASP A 375 -11.56 -0.45 9.19
N ALA A 376 -10.39 -1.05 9.37
CA ALA A 376 -10.02 -2.25 8.69
C ALA A 376 -10.85 -3.36 9.32
N ASP A 377 -12.15 -3.34 9.04
CA ASP A 377 -12.96 -4.54 9.03
C ASP A 377 -12.28 -5.44 8.02
N ALA A 378 -11.61 -6.45 8.56
CA ALA A 378 -11.24 -7.61 7.80
C ALA A 378 -12.56 -8.26 7.36
N GLU A 379 -13.10 -7.82 6.23
CA GLU A 379 -14.10 -8.58 5.50
C GLU A 379 -13.51 -9.97 5.25
N GLU A 380 -14.26 -10.95 5.71
CA GLU A 380 -14.14 -12.37 5.39
C GLU A 380 -13.96 -12.55 3.87
N THR A 381 -12.73 -12.74 3.42
CA THR A 381 -12.47 -13.55 2.23
C THR A 381 -11.61 -14.73 2.66
N SER A 382 -12.24 -15.90 2.64
CA SER A 382 -11.59 -17.20 2.64
C SER A 382 -10.48 -17.25 1.59
N ASP A 383 -9.39 -17.91 1.95
CA ASP A 383 -8.29 -18.33 1.08
C ASP A 383 -7.46 -17.21 0.42
N ASP A 384 -6.38 -16.78 1.12
CA ASP A 384 -5.07 -16.42 0.53
C ASP A 384 -4.12 -15.81 1.60
N ALA A 385 -3.91 -16.51 2.72
CA ALA A 385 -2.94 -16.12 3.75
C ALA A 385 -1.46 -16.38 3.36
N ASP A 386 -1.19 -16.72 2.09
CA ASP A 386 0.16 -17.08 1.58
C ASP A 386 0.89 -15.96 0.83
N SER A 387 0.39 -14.72 0.81
CA SER A 387 1.08 -13.61 0.11
C SER A 387 2.16 -12.89 0.94
N TRP A 388 2.46 -13.33 2.16
CA TRP A 388 3.67 -12.93 2.88
C TRP A 388 4.61 -14.12 2.92
N GLY A 389 5.46 -14.24 1.90
CA GLY A 389 6.50 -15.27 1.83
C GLY A 389 7.42 -15.24 3.04
N VAL A 390 7.05 -15.98 4.09
CA VAL A 390 7.91 -16.37 5.19
C VAL A 390 8.39 -17.77 4.85
N LEU A 391 9.67 -17.90 4.48
CA LEU A 391 10.29 -19.22 4.40
C LEU A 391 10.27 -19.86 5.81
N PRO A 392 9.89 -21.14 5.96
CA PRO A 392 9.89 -21.81 7.25
C PRO A 392 11.33 -22.01 7.76
N ALA A 393 11.55 -21.70 9.03
CA ALA A 393 12.78 -22.05 9.73
C ALA A 393 12.84 -23.56 9.91
N SER A 394 13.68 -24.25 9.13
CA SER A 394 13.93 -25.68 9.28
C SER A 394 14.84 -25.96 10.47
N THR A 395 14.24 -26.53 11.51
CA THR A 395 14.73 -27.67 12.32
C THR A 395 16.08 -27.52 13.04
N VAL A 396 16.04 -27.02 14.29
CA VAL A 396 16.98 -27.43 15.34
C VAL A 396 16.30 -28.54 16.15
N ARG A 397 16.72 -29.81 15.97
CA ARG A 397 16.31 -30.89 16.87
C ARG A 397 17.16 -30.82 18.14
N GLN A 398 16.50 -30.56 19.26
CA GLN A 398 17.01 -30.86 20.59
C GLN A 398 17.14 -32.37 20.77
N ALA A 399 18.32 -32.81 21.22
CA ALA A 399 18.52 -34.11 21.82
C ALA A 399 18.31 -33.97 23.34
N SER A 400 17.45 -34.79 23.93
CA SER A 400 17.48 -35.11 25.36
C SER A 400 16.88 -36.49 25.62
N SER A 401 17.78 -37.38 26.03
CA SER A 401 17.67 -38.38 27.10
C SER A 401 16.38 -39.20 27.32
N ASN A 402 16.58 -40.52 27.28
CA ASN A 402 16.23 -41.56 28.27
C ASN A 402 15.37 -42.72 27.76
N GLY A 403 15.82 -43.93 28.11
CA GLY A 403 14.95 -45.11 28.23
C GLY A 403 15.38 -46.33 27.42
N ALA A 404 16.22 -47.18 28.01
CA ALA A 404 16.40 -48.59 27.62
C ALA A 404 15.06 -49.37 27.79
N PRO A 405 14.88 -50.61 27.26
CA PRO A 405 15.71 -51.77 27.63
C PRO A 405 15.97 -52.85 26.55
N GLY A 406 17.09 -53.58 26.74
CA GLY A 406 17.16 -55.06 26.65
C GLY A 406 17.17 -55.75 25.28
N GLY A 407 18.24 -56.50 24.97
CA GLY A 407 18.20 -57.51 23.91
C GLY A 407 19.56 -58.04 23.43
N LEU A 408 20.07 -59.04 24.14
CA LEU A 408 21.19 -59.95 23.81
C LEU A 408 21.23 -60.47 22.35
N LEU A 409 22.44 -60.59 21.75
CA LEU A 409 23.08 -61.82 21.21
C LEU A 409 24.09 -61.56 20.06
N GLY A 410 25.32 -62.11 20.22
CA GLY A 410 26.23 -62.66 19.17
C GLY A 410 26.75 -61.72 18.07
N GLY A 411 28.02 -61.67 17.68
CA GLY A 411 29.12 -62.63 17.73
C GLY A 411 29.79 -62.71 16.34
N ARG A 412 31.14 -62.67 16.31
CA ARG A 412 32.07 -63.11 15.22
C ARG A 412 32.20 -62.21 13.98
N LEU A 413 33.39 -61.61 13.78
CA LEU A 413 34.51 -62.07 12.94
C LEU A 413 34.22 -62.00 11.43
N TYR A 414 34.95 -61.16 10.70
CA TYR A 414 35.64 -61.57 9.47
C TYR A 414 36.80 -60.60 9.15
N GLN A 415 37.99 -61.19 8.98
CA GLN A 415 39.23 -60.59 8.50
C GLN A 415 39.27 -60.59 6.96
N GLY A 416 40.16 -59.75 6.40
CA GLY A 416 40.80 -59.92 5.09
C GLY A 416 40.48 -58.78 4.12
N GLY A 417 41.41 -58.14 3.42
CA GLY A 417 42.84 -58.36 3.25
C GLY A 417 43.32 -57.68 1.95
N GLN A 418 44.56 -57.17 1.97
CA GLN A 418 45.50 -56.94 0.85
C GLN A 418 45.12 -55.95 -0.28
N ARG A 419 45.90 -54.88 -0.55
CA ARG A 419 47.29 -54.70 -1.06
C ARG A 419 47.41 -54.64 -2.60
N ASN A 420 48.22 -53.66 -3.04
CA ASN A 420 48.90 -53.41 -4.32
C ASN A 420 48.38 -52.13 -5.01
N GLY A 421 49.16 -51.11 -5.40
CA GLY A 421 50.61 -50.98 -5.59
C GLY A 421 50.93 -50.62 -7.06
N LEU A 422 51.83 -49.64 -7.26
CA LEU A 422 52.46 -49.15 -8.53
C LEU A 422 51.64 -48.07 -9.29
N SER A 423 52.06 -46.82 -9.51
CA SER A 423 53.36 -46.14 -9.81
C SER A 423 53.83 -46.24 -11.27
N LEU A 424 53.87 -45.09 -11.95
CA LEU A 424 54.93 -44.54 -12.84
C LEU A 424 54.45 -43.93 -14.17
N GLY A 425 55.02 -42.77 -14.47
CA GLY A 425 55.35 -42.31 -15.84
C GLY A 425 54.69 -40.98 -16.25
N THR A 426 55.34 -39.82 -16.07
CA THR A 426 56.23 -39.11 -17.03
C THR A 426 55.51 -38.58 -18.28
N ASN A 427 55.74 -37.40 -18.87
CA ASN A 427 56.55 -36.21 -18.62
C ASN A 427 56.20 -35.21 -19.77
N SER A 428 56.63 -33.95 -19.64
CA SER A 428 56.86 -32.96 -20.71
C SER A 428 55.68 -32.29 -21.42
N GLN A 429 55.69 -31.00 -21.77
CA GLN A 429 56.66 -29.90 -21.60
C GLN A 429 56.03 -28.58 -22.16
N LEU A 430 56.38 -27.43 -21.53
CA LEU A 430 56.79 -26.13 -22.11
C LEU A 430 55.79 -25.34 -23.01
N VAL A 431 55.73 -23.98 -23.09
CA VAL A 431 56.48 -22.86 -22.49
C VAL A 431 55.77 -21.51 -22.74
N ARG A 432 55.84 -20.66 -21.70
CA ARG A 432 55.95 -19.19 -21.56
C ARG A 432 55.59 -18.17 -22.66
N ARG A 433 54.91 -17.11 -22.16
CA ARG A 433 55.17 -15.63 -22.23
C ARG A 433 55.46 -14.96 -23.58
N ALA A 434 54.77 -13.86 -23.88
CA ALA A 434 55.24 -12.47 -23.61
C ALA A 434 54.28 -11.39 -24.17
N HIS A 435 54.15 -10.28 -23.44
CA HIS A 435 53.83 -8.90 -23.91
C HIS A 435 54.82 -8.45 -25.01
N PRO A 436 54.58 -7.39 -25.84
CA PRO A 436 54.11 -6.02 -25.50
C PRO A 436 53.11 -5.44 -26.56
N GLN A 437 52.62 -4.20 -26.59
CA GLN A 437 52.89 -2.89 -25.98
C GLN A 437 51.58 -2.23 -25.53
#